data_AF-W8VWC2-F1
#
_entry.id   AF-W8VWC2-F1
#
_cell.length_a   1.000
_cell.length_b   1.000
_cell.length_c   1.000
_cell.angle_alpha   90.00
_cell.angle_beta   90.00
_cell.angle_gamma   90.00
#
_symmetry.space_group_name_H-M   'P 1'
#
loop_
_entity.id
_entity.type
_entity.pdbx_description
1 polymer ?
#
loop_
_entity_poly.entity_id
_entity_poly.type
_entity_poly.pdbx_seq_one_letter_code
_entity_poly.pdbx_strand_id
1 'polypeptide(L)'
;MFKNDLFTKGILAVIALNLSILTVSNFVTTTEKPAAMAMVPINEDGSITVRLSNAETLDVNISRISTMDELDVNVEEIGGGFLSHGGPIPVTIEN
;
A
#
# COMPACT_ATOMS: atom_id res chain seq x y z
N MET A 1 -28.95 -51.35 -25.79
CA MET A 1 -30.16 -50.62 -25.34
C MET A 1 -30.23 -50.75 -23.83
N PHE A 2 -29.64 -49.80 -23.11
CA PHE A 2 -29.52 -49.82 -21.64
C PHE A 2 -30.88 -49.60 -21.00
N LYS A 3 -31.55 -50.71 -20.66
CA LYS A 3 -32.84 -50.73 -19.97
C LYS A 3 -32.61 -50.33 -18.51
N ASN A 4 -33.05 -49.13 -18.14
CA ASN A 4 -33.41 -48.74 -16.77
C ASN A 4 -32.50 -49.27 -15.63
N ASP A 5 -31.25 -48.82 -15.56
CA ASP A 5 -30.46 -48.97 -14.33
C ASP A 5 -30.98 -48.03 -13.24
N LEU A 6 -32.09 -48.43 -12.60
CA LEU A 6 -32.71 -47.74 -11.47
C LEU A 6 -31.74 -47.59 -10.29
N PHE A 7 -30.86 -48.59 -10.11
CA PHE A 7 -29.79 -48.58 -9.11
C PHE A 7 -28.77 -47.46 -9.38
N THR A 8 -28.29 -47.35 -10.62
CA THR A 8 -27.33 -46.30 -11.01
C THR A 8 -27.97 -44.92 -10.92
N LYS A 9 -29.23 -44.77 -11.31
CA LYS A 9 -29.99 -43.52 -11.13
C LYS A 9 -30.19 -43.17 -9.65
N GLY A 10 -30.47 -44.16 -8.81
CA GLY A 10 -30.62 -43.97 -7.36
C GLY A 10 -29.32 -43.51 -6.70
N ILE A 11 -28.21 -44.19 -6.98
CA ILE A 11 -26.88 -43.81 -6.46
C ILE A 11 -26.48 -42.41 -6.94
N LEU A 12 -26.70 -42.10 -8.22
CA LEU A 12 -26.40 -40.78 -8.79
C LEU A 12 -27.23 -39.67 -8.12
N ALA A 13 -28.52 -39.92 -7.85
CA ALA A 13 -29.39 -38.98 -7.17
C ALA A 13 -28.94 -38.69 -5.72
N VAL A 14 -28.50 -39.72 -4.99
CA VAL A 14 -27.99 -39.57 -3.61
C VAL A 14 -26.68 -38.77 -3.59
N ILE A 15 -25.77 -39.03 -4.52
CA ILE A 15 -24.49 -38.29 -4.62
C ILE A 15 -24.76 -36.82 -4.98
N ALA A 16 -25.64 -36.57 -5.95
CA ALA A 16 -26.03 -35.22 -6.36
C ALA A 16 -26.70 -34.43 -5.21
N LEU A 17 -27.57 -35.07 -4.42
CA LEU A 17 -28.22 -34.45 -3.27
C LEU A 17 -27.21 -34.05 -2.19
N ASN A 18 -26.28 -34.95 -1.83
CA ASN A 18 -25.24 -34.66 -0.84
C ASN A 18 -24.31 -33.53 -1.28
N LEU A 19 -23.90 -33.52 -2.55
CA LEU A 19 -23.10 -32.44 -3.13
C LEU A 19 -23.87 -31.11 -3.12
N SER A 20 -25.17 -31.13 -3.45
CA SER A 20 -26.00 -29.93 -3.46
C SER A 20 -26.12 -29.30 -2.07
N ILE A 21 -26.34 -30.13 -1.03
CA ILE A 21 -26.38 -29.67 0.36
C ILE A 21 -25.03 -29.07 0.76
N LEU A 22 -23.92 -29.75 0.45
CA LEU A 22 -22.58 -29.27 0.75
C LEU A 22 -22.28 -27.94 0.05
N THR A 23 -22.66 -27.78 -1.23
CA THR A 23 -22.47 -26.53 -1.98
C THR A 23 -23.26 -25.38 -1.37
N VAL A 24 -24.53 -25.60 -0.99
CA VAL A 24 -25.35 -24.56 -0.34
C VAL A 24 -24.81 -24.21 1.05
N SER A 25 -24.38 -25.19 1.84
CA SER A 25 -23.77 -24.93 3.16
C SER A 25 -22.48 -24.12 3.07
N ASN A 26 -21.61 -24.42 2.10
CA ASN A 26 -20.38 -23.64 1.89
C ASN A 26 -20.67 -22.24 1.34
N PHE A 27 -21.69 -22.08 0.50
CA PHE A 27 -22.07 -20.76 -0.02
C PHE A 27 -22.56 -19.81 1.09
N VAL A 28 -23.24 -20.35 2.11
CA VAL A 28 -23.72 -19.56 3.26
C VAL A 28 -22.60 -19.25 4.26
N THR A 29 -21.58 -20.09 4.36
CA THR A 29 -20.51 -19.92 5.36
C THR A 29 -19.29 -19.15 4.84
N THR A 30 -19.09 -19.03 3.52
CA THR A 30 -18.03 -18.18 2.96
C THR A 30 -18.45 -16.71 2.87
N THR A 31 -18.91 -16.14 3.99
CA THR A 31 -18.66 -14.72 4.25
C THR A 31 -17.42 -14.65 5.12
N GLU A 32 -16.27 -15.02 4.55
CA GLU A 32 -14.98 -14.52 5.03
C GLU A 32 -15.13 -13.01 4.96
N LYS A 33 -15.47 -12.38 6.10
CA LYS A 33 -15.61 -10.94 6.21
C LYS A 33 -14.34 -10.36 5.59
N PRO A 34 -14.42 -9.64 4.45
CA PRO A 34 -13.22 -9.07 3.87
C PRO A 34 -12.57 -8.28 4.99
N ALA A 35 -11.30 -8.55 5.28
CA ALA A 35 -10.53 -7.82 6.26
C ALA A 35 -10.86 -6.35 5.99
N ALA A 36 -11.56 -5.72 6.93
CA ALA A 36 -12.18 -4.44 6.67
C ALA A 36 -11.06 -3.45 6.44
N MET A 37 -10.70 -3.26 5.17
CA MET A 37 -9.82 -2.19 4.74
C MET A 37 -10.61 -0.94 5.08
N ALA A 38 -10.24 -0.34 6.22
CA ALA A 38 -10.88 0.87 6.68
C ALA A 38 -10.73 1.89 5.54
N MET A 39 -11.85 2.27 4.95
CA MET A 39 -11.87 3.35 3.97
C MET A 39 -11.48 4.61 4.71
N VAL A 40 -10.22 5.02 4.55
CA VAL A 40 -9.75 6.29 5.06
C VAL A 40 -10.34 7.39 4.19
N PRO A 41 -10.88 8.47 4.77
CA PRO A 41 -11.27 9.64 4.02
C PRO A 41 -10.07 10.18 3.24
N ILE A 42 -10.24 10.38 1.95
CA ILE A 42 -9.27 11.03 1.07
C ILE A 42 -9.69 12.48 0.84
N ASN A 43 -8.72 13.38 0.82
CA ASN A 43 -8.94 14.76 0.41
C ASN A 43 -9.18 14.81 -1.12
N GLU A 44 -9.69 15.93 -1.63
CA GLU A 44 -10.01 16.11 -3.06
C GLU A 44 -8.76 16.05 -3.97
N ASP A 45 -7.58 16.34 -3.41
CA ASP A 45 -6.27 16.20 -4.06
C ASP A 45 -5.68 14.78 -3.97
N GLY A 46 -6.40 13.83 -3.36
CA GLY A 46 -5.97 12.44 -3.16
C GLY A 46 -5.04 12.22 -1.97
N SER A 47 -4.76 13.25 -1.16
CA SER A 47 -3.94 13.12 0.05
C SER A 47 -4.74 12.58 1.25
N ILE A 48 -4.03 12.14 2.29
CA ILE A 48 -4.62 11.70 3.58
C ILE A 48 -4.03 12.54 4.70
N THR A 49 -4.89 13.26 5.42
CA THR A 49 -4.48 14.06 6.59
C THR A 49 -4.55 13.22 7.85
N VAL A 50 -3.39 13.00 8.51
CA VAL A 50 -3.31 12.29 9.79
C VAL A 50 -2.93 13.29 10.89
N ARG A 51 -3.68 13.33 11.99
CA ARG A 51 -3.33 14.12 13.19
C ARG A 51 -2.67 13.21 14.22
N LEU A 52 -1.46 13.55 14.64
CA LEU A 52 -0.79 12.89 15.77
C LEU A 52 -0.96 13.76 17.02
N SER A 53 -1.62 13.23 18.04
CA SER A 53 -1.92 13.96 19.27
C SER A 53 -1.03 13.59 20.46
N ASN A 54 -0.27 12.49 20.39
CA ASN A 54 0.64 12.02 21.44
C ASN A 54 1.80 11.19 20.86
N ALA A 55 2.83 11.85 20.33
CA ALA A 55 4.06 11.16 19.93
C ALA A 55 5.26 11.98 20.40
N GLU A 56 6.05 11.44 21.33
CA GLU A 56 7.37 11.99 21.70
C GLU A 56 8.39 11.77 20.56
N THR A 57 8.29 10.64 19.88
CA THR A 57 9.15 10.28 18.74
C THR A 57 8.29 9.65 17.66
N LEU A 58 8.54 10.09 16.42
CA LEU A 58 7.85 9.59 15.23
C LEU A 58 8.87 8.89 14.34
N ASP A 59 8.74 7.57 14.23
CA ASP A 59 9.53 6.77 13.30
C ASP A 59 8.81 6.71 11.95
N VAL A 60 9.38 7.38 10.96
CA VAL A 60 8.85 7.46 9.59
C VAL A 60 9.92 7.06 8.59
N ASN A 61 9.56 6.19 7.66
CA ASN A 61 10.42 5.86 6.53
C ASN A 61 10.08 6.78 5.35
N ILE A 62 10.93 7.76 5.09
CA ILE A 62 10.79 8.67 3.95
C ILE A 62 11.63 8.14 2.80
N SER A 63 10.97 7.60 1.77
CA SER A 63 11.64 7.02 0.60
C SER A 63 12.03 8.06 -0.45
N ARG A 64 11.27 9.15 -0.57
CA ARG A 64 11.55 10.23 -1.51
C ARG A 64 11.01 11.57 -0.99
N ILE A 65 11.83 12.60 -1.11
CA ILE A 65 11.45 14.00 -0.90
C ILE A 65 11.60 14.70 -2.25
N SER A 66 10.60 15.50 -2.63
CA SER A 66 10.63 16.29 -3.86
C SER A 66 10.23 17.70 -3.49
N THR A 67 11.22 18.55 -3.21
CA THR A 67 11.01 19.99 -3.05
C THR A 67 11.19 20.66 -4.40
N MET A 68 10.48 21.75 -4.64
CA MET A 68 10.66 22.60 -5.82
C MET A 68 11.44 23.89 -5.49
N ASP A 69 11.70 24.12 -4.21
CA ASP A 69 12.32 25.36 -3.73
C ASP A 69 13.84 25.27 -3.76
N GLU A 70 14.49 26.39 -4.12
CA GLU A 70 15.94 26.55 -4.05
C GLU A 70 16.38 26.64 -2.59
N LEU A 71 17.40 25.88 -2.21
CA LEU A 71 18.03 25.99 -0.89
C LEU A 71 19.06 27.12 -0.93
N ASP A 72 18.79 28.19 -0.19
CA ASP A 72 19.76 29.28 0.01
C ASP A 72 20.92 28.80 0.90
N VAL A 73 22.15 28.81 0.35
CA VAL A 73 23.36 28.37 1.05
C VAL A 73 24.32 29.54 1.17
N ASN A 74 24.49 30.03 2.39
CA ASN A 74 25.48 31.04 2.73
C ASN A 74 26.78 30.35 3.19
N VAL A 75 27.89 30.62 2.49
CA VAL A 75 29.22 30.06 2.80
C VAL A 75 30.11 31.16 3.38
N GLU A 76 30.61 30.96 4.59
CA GLU A 76 31.47 31.92 5.31
C GLU A 76 32.96 31.59 5.19
N GLU A 77 33.33 30.31 5.12
CA GLU A 77 34.72 29.85 5.11
C GLU A 77 34.91 28.60 4.22
N ILE A 78 36.00 28.57 3.45
CA ILE A 78 36.45 27.39 2.70
C ILE A 78 37.94 27.19 2.95
N GLY A 79 38.31 26.04 3.52
CA GLY A 79 39.71 25.62 3.67
C GLY A 79 40.59 26.56 4.51
N GLY A 80 40.03 27.24 5.52
CA GLY A 80 40.79 28.19 6.36
C GLY A 80 40.77 29.64 5.88
N GLY A 81 40.15 29.91 4.72
CA GLY A 81 40.00 31.26 4.16
C GLY A 81 38.58 31.77 4.31
N PHE A 82 38.42 32.97 4.89
CA PHE A 82 37.13 33.66 4.97
C PHE A 82 36.72 34.24 3.61
N LEU A 83 35.45 34.08 3.27
CA LEU A 83 34.83 34.70 2.10
C LEU A 83 34.40 36.13 2.44
N SER A 84 35.12 37.11 1.89
CA SER A 84 34.89 38.53 2.18
C SER A 84 33.93 39.22 1.20
N HIS A 85 33.48 38.53 0.14
CA HIS A 85 32.55 39.09 -0.83
C HIS A 85 31.60 38.03 -1.42
N GLY A 86 30.33 38.40 -1.66
CA GLY A 86 29.30 37.53 -2.27
C GLY A 86 29.40 37.41 -3.79
N GLY A 87 30.61 37.43 -4.35
CA GLY A 87 30.84 37.30 -5.79
C GLY A 87 31.00 35.84 -6.21
N PRO A 88 31.02 35.54 -7.53
CA PRO A 88 31.21 34.18 -8.03
C PRO A 88 32.53 33.59 -7.51
N ILE A 89 32.47 32.40 -6.91
CA ILE A 89 33.65 31.69 -6.42
C ILE A 89 34.22 30.86 -7.59
N PRO A 90 35.45 31.14 -8.06
CA PRO A 90 36.09 30.31 -9.08
C PRO A 90 36.45 28.94 -8.49
N VAL A 91 36.09 27.86 -9.21
CA VAL A 91 36.38 26.47 -8.82
C VAL A 91 37.21 25.76 -9.89
N THR A 92 38.13 24.91 -9.46
CA THR A 92 38.94 24.05 -10.33
C THR A 92 38.52 22.59 -10.13
N ILE A 93 38.32 21.86 -11.21
CA ILE A 93 38.00 20.43 -11.17
C ILE A 93 39.26 19.66 -11.53
N GLU A 94 39.77 18.85 -10.61
CA GLU A 94 40.80 17.84 -10.91
C GLU A 94 40.11 16.48 -11.09
N ASN A 95 40.48 15.78 -12.16
CA ASN A 95 40.01 14.42 -12.50
C ASN A 95 41.01 13.38 -12.02
#